data_AF-X0UTM5-F1
#
_entry.id   AF-X0UTM5-F1
#
_cell.length_a   1.000
_cell.length_b   1.000
_cell.length_c   1.000
_cell.angle_alpha   90.00
_cell.angle_beta   90.00
_cell.angle_gamma   90.00
#
_symmetry.space_group_name_H-M   'P 1'
#
loop_
_entity.id
_entity.type
_entity.pdbx_description
1 polymer ?
#
loop_
_entity_poly.entity_id
_entity_poly.type
_entity_poly.pdbx_seq_one_letter_code
_entity_poly.pdbx_strand_id
1 'polypeptide(L)'
;MGLAAGVARWEDETIIDEIKTHLCDCATVNRPVVFRSKTPDRVVQELWGMLIAYNAVRKTMDEAAQRKELDPRRVSFTSATERVREATYGMMRLPTARLSARYEKMLAAIARVVVPKRPGRRFPRAVKIK
;
A
#
# COMPACT_ATOMS: atom_id res chain seq x y z
N MET A 1 -18.63 -25.28 -4.44
CA MET A 1 -17.40 -25.20 -3.62
C MET A 1 -16.21 -24.54 -4.35
N GLY A 2 -16.45 -23.57 -5.27
CA GLY A 2 -15.39 -22.99 -6.14
C GLY A 2 -15.23 -21.46 -6.11
N LEU A 3 -15.97 -20.76 -5.24
CA LEU A 3 -15.91 -19.28 -5.16
C LEU A 3 -14.80 -18.76 -4.23
N ALA A 4 -14.42 -19.53 -3.21
CA ALA A 4 -13.42 -19.10 -2.21
C ALA A 4 -11.99 -19.04 -2.79
N ALA A 5 -11.60 -19.99 -3.64
CA ALA A 5 -10.28 -20.01 -4.26
C ALA A 5 -10.04 -18.84 -5.23
N GLY A 6 -11.11 -18.33 -5.85
CA GLY A 6 -11.03 -17.15 -6.70
C GLY A 6 -10.70 -15.89 -5.90
N VAL A 7 -11.35 -15.69 -4.75
CA VAL A 7 -11.19 -14.49 -3.92
C VAL A 7 -9.80 -14.41 -3.31
N ALA A 8 -9.28 -15.49 -2.71
CA ALA A 8 -7.95 -15.51 -2.08
C ALA A 8 -6.83 -15.17 -3.08
N ARG A 9 -6.87 -15.72 -4.30
CA ARG A 9 -5.90 -15.39 -5.35
C ARG A 9 -5.95 -13.92 -5.77
N TRP A 10 -7.14 -13.32 -5.84
CA TRP A 10 -7.27 -11.90 -6.17
C TRP A 10 -6.67 -11.00 -5.11
N GLU A 11 -6.76 -11.40 -3.83
CA GLU A 11 -6.08 -10.70 -2.74
C GLU A 11 -4.56 -10.75 -2.94
N ASP A 12 -4.00 -11.92 -3.27
CA ASP A 12 -2.56 -12.06 -3.56
C ASP A 12 -2.11 -11.20 -4.75
N GLU A 13 -2.86 -11.22 -5.86
CA GLU A 13 -2.54 -10.39 -7.04
C GLU A 13 -2.63 -8.89 -6.74
N THR A 14 -3.57 -8.49 -5.89
CA THR A 14 -3.70 -7.09 -5.43
C THR A 14 -2.50 -6.68 -4.59
N ILE A 15 -2.05 -7.53 -3.66
CA ILE A 15 -0.86 -7.29 -2.84
C ILE A 15 0.38 -7.14 -3.74
N ILE A 16 0.54 -8.03 -4.73
CA ILE A 16 1.66 -7.97 -5.68
C ILE A 16 1.64 -6.67 -6.48
N ASP A 17 0.47 -6.23 -6.95
CA ASP A 17 0.31 -4.97 -7.68
C ASP A 17 0.62 -3.75 -6.80
N GLU A 18 0.14 -3.73 -5.56
CA GLU A 18 0.44 -2.66 -4.62
C GLU A 18 1.94 -2.51 -4.35
N ILE A 19 2.65 -3.62 -4.16
CA ILE A 19 4.10 -3.60 -3.90
C ILE A 19 4.85 -3.16 -5.15
N LYS A 20 4.59 -3.79 -6.31
CA LYS A 20 5.33 -3.52 -7.55
C LYS A 20 4.99 -2.16 -8.16
N THR A 21 3.70 -1.86 -8.28
CA THR A 21 3.23 -0.67 -9.01
C THR A 21 3.21 0.54 -8.11
N HIS A 22 2.59 0.45 -6.92
CA HIS A 22 2.25 1.64 -6.13
C HIS A 22 3.31 2.01 -5.08
N LEU A 23 3.93 1.02 -4.44
CA LEU A 23 4.96 1.28 -3.43
C LEU A 23 6.31 1.58 -4.09
N CYS A 24 6.72 0.72 -5.04
CA CYS A 24 8.05 0.76 -5.65
C CYS A 24 8.15 1.58 -6.94
N ASP A 25 7.03 2.07 -7.50
CA ASP A 25 7.00 2.87 -8.75
C ASP A 25 7.79 2.22 -9.91
N CYS A 26 7.88 0.89 -9.88
CA CYS A 26 8.79 0.12 -10.75
C CYS A 26 8.08 -0.60 -11.89
N ALA A 27 6.77 -0.35 -12.04
CA ALA A 27 5.93 -0.92 -13.09
C ALA A 27 5.69 0.04 -14.28
N THR A 28 6.45 1.14 -14.38
CA THR A 28 6.43 1.97 -15.59
C THR A 28 7.45 1.43 -16.58
N VAL A 29 7.10 1.35 -17.87
CA VAL A 29 7.97 0.89 -18.98
C VAL A 29 9.37 1.53 -18.94
N ASN A 30 9.48 2.73 -18.37
CA ASN A 30 10.72 3.51 -18.32
C ASN A 30 11.50 3.40 -17.00
N ARG A 31 11.08 2.56 -16.03
CA ARG A 31 11.77 2.44 -14.73
C ARG A 31 11.85 0.99 -14.23
N PRO A 32 12.71 0.16 -14.82
CA PRO A 32 12.78 -1.28 -14.53
C PRO A 32 13.49 -1.64 -13.21
N VAL A 33 14.13 -0.68 -12.52
CA VAL A 33 15.06 -0.98 -11.43
C VAL A 33 14.41 -0.74 -10.07
N VAL A 34 13.98 -1.84 -9.43
CA VAL A 34 13.47 -1.89 -8.05
C VAL A 34 14.60 -1.75 -7.04
N PHE A 35 15.74 -2.40 -7.32
CA PHE A 35 16.85 -2.54 -6.39
C PHE A 35 18.10 -1.82 -6.88
N ARG A 36 18.72 -1.03 -6.02
CA ARG A 36 19.92 -0.22 -6.36
C ARG A 36 21.21 -1.00 -6.15
N SER A 37 21.19 -1.95 -5.23
CA SER A 37 22.35 -2.76 -4.89
C SER A 37 22.76 -3.73 -5.99
N LYS A 38 24.08 -3.95 -6.10
CA LYS A 38 24.69 -4.85 -7.09
C LYS A 38 25.17 -6.18 -6.49
N THR A 39 24.91 -6.43 -5.20
CA THR A 39 25.27 -7.68 -4.53
C THR A 39 23.99 -8.39 -4.02
N PRO A 40 23.93 -9.73 -4.07
CA PRO A 40 22.74 -10.49 -3.66
C PRO A 40 22.28 -10.16 -2.23
N ASP A 41 23.20 -10.13 -1.27
CA ASP A 41 22.87 -9.87 0.13
C ASP A 41 22.22 -8.49 0.35
N ARG A 42 22.70 -7.47 -0.37
CA ARG A 42 22.18 -6.10 -0.27
C ARG A 42 20.85 -5.96 -1.02
N VAL A 43 20.64 -6.70 -2.10
CA VAL A 43 19.32 -6.80 -2.76
C VAL A 43 18.28 -7.41 -1.81
N VAL A 44 18.64 -8.47 -1.09
CA VAL A 44 17.76 -9.06 -0.05
C VAL A 44 17.46 -8.04 1.05
N GLN A 45 18.46 -7.26 1.48
CA GLN A 45 18.25 -6.17 2.45
C GLN A 45 17.24 -5.12 1.95
N GLU A 46 17.37 -4.68 0.69
CA GLU A 46 16.44 -3.72 0.10
C GLU A 46 15.02 -4.28 0.00
N LEU A 47 14.88 -5.56 -0.36
CA LEU A 47 13.58 -6.25 -0.36
C LEU A 47 12.95 -6.24 1.03
N TRP A 48 13.71 -6.53 2.07
CA TRP A 48 13.20 -6.43 3.45
C TRP A 48 12.75 -5.02 3.80
N GLY A 49 13.51 -4.00 3.40
CA GLY A 49 13.11 -2.59 3.57
C GLY A 49 11.77 -2.27 2.90
N MET A 50 11.54 -2.80 1.68
CA MET A 50 10.28 -2.65 0.97
C MET A 50 9.11 -3.33 1.68
N LEU A 51 9.31 -4.57 2.16
CA LEU A 51 8.28 -5.30 2.90
C LEU A 51 7.94 -4.61 4.22
N ILE A 52 8.92 -4.04 4.91
CA ILE A 52 8.70 -3.23 6.12
C ILE A 52 7.86 -1.99 5.78
N ALA A 53 8.19 -1.27 4.71
CA ALA A 53 7.43 -0.10 4.28
C ALA A 53 5.98 -0.47 3.91
N TYR A 54 5.79 -1.56 3.17
CA TYR A 54 4.45 -2.08 2.84
C TYR A 54 3.62 -2.34 4.10
N ASN A 55 4.19 -3.11 5.03
CA ASN A 55 3.51 -3.47 6.27
C ASN A 55 3.25 -2.26 7.18
N ALA A 56 4.14 -1.27 7.19
CA ALA A 56 3.93 -0.03 7.93
C ALA A 56 2.72 0.76 7.39
N VAL A 57 2.58 0.87 6.07
CA VAL A 57 1.40 1.49 5.44
C VAL A 57 0.14 0.67 5.75
N ARG A 58 0.18 -0.65 5.60
CA ARG A 58 -0.97 -1.53 5.90
C ARG A 58 -1.43 -1.44 7.35
N LYS A 59 -0.50 -1.44 8.31
CA LYS A 59 -0.81 -1.25 9.73
C LYS A 59 -1.44 0.12 10.00
N THR A 60 -0.92 1.17 9.35
CA THR A 60 -1.47 2.53 9.45
C THR A 60 -2.89 2.60 8.86
N MET A 61 -3.17 1.90 7.76
CA MET A 61 -4.52 1.81 7.18
C MET A 61 -5.48 1.08 8.11
N ASP A 62 -5.04 -0.03 8.72
CA ASP A 62 -5.83 -0.79 9.69
C ASP A 62 -6.21 0.08 10.90
N GLU A 63 -5.24 0.79 11.49
CA GLU A 63 -5.51 1.70 12.58
C GLU A 63 -6.46 2.84 12.19
N ALA A 64 -6.28 3.43 11.00
CA ALA A 64 -7.18 4.47 10.49
C ALA A 64 -8.61 3.95 10.28
N ALA A 65 -8.75 2.72 9.78
CA ALA A 65 -10.02 2.08 9.52
C ALA A 65 -10.77 1.76 10.82
N GLN A 66 -10.06 1.25 11.84
CA GLN A 66 -10.62 0.95 13.15
C GLN A 66 -11.28 2.18 13.80
N ARG A 67 -10.66 3.37 13.66
CA ARG A 67 -11.21 4.64 14.19
C ARG A 67 -12.52 5.10 13.54
N LYS A 68 -12.91 4.47 12.42
CA LYS A 68 -14.14 4.77 11.68
C LYS A 68 -15.00 3.53 11.44
N GLU A 69 -14.70 2.42 12.12
CA GLU A 69 -15.41 1.13 11.96
C GLU A 69 -15.49 0.68 10.49
N LEU A 70 -14.43 0.95 9.73
CA LEU A 70 -14.30 0.55 8.34
C LEU A 70 -13.54 -0.77 8.23
N ASP A 71 -13.87 -1.57 7.22
CA ASP A 71 -12.99 -2.66 6.78
C ASP A 71 -11.68 -2.05 6.22
N PRO A 72 -10.49 -2.40 6.76
CA PRO A 72 -9.21 -1.91 6.26
C PRO A 72 -8.99 -2.14 4.76
N ARG A 73 -9.57 -3.22 4.20
CA ARG A 73 -9.51 -3.51 2.74
C ARG A 73 -10.22 -2.47 1.89
N ARG A 74 -11.10 -1.67 2.50
CA ARG A 74 -11.79 -0.57 1.82
C ARG A 74 -11.02 0.73 1.83
N VAL A 75 -9.85 0.80 2.46
CA VAL A 75 -8.98 1.97 2.38
C VAL A 75 -8.07 1.84 1.15
N SER A 76 -7.95 2.89 0.35
CA SER A 76 -7.09 2.93 -0.84
C SER A 76 -5.60 2.87 -0.43
N PHE A 77 -4.89 1.80 -0.81
CA PHE A 77 -3.47 1.65 -0.52
C PHE A 77 -2.62 2.77 -1.16
N THR A 78 -2.90 3.12 -2.41
CA THR A 78 -2.17 4.17 -3.14
C THR A 78 -2.32 5.52 -2.45
N SER A 79 -3.56 5.91 -2.14
CA SER A 79 -3.84 7.18 -1.47
C SER A 79 -3.32 7.19 -0.03
N ALA A 80 -3.38 6.05 0.69
CA ALA A 80 -2.80 5.95 2.03
C ALA A 80 -1.28 6.11 2.00
N THR A 81 -0.60 5.50 1.02
CA THR A 81 0.86 5.63 0.82
C THR A 81 1.25 7.09 0.58
N GLU A 82 0.49 7.83 -0.23
CA GLU A 82 0.70 9.26 -0.45
C GLU A 82 0.54 10.07 0.84
N ARG A 83 -0.51 9.79 1.63
CA ARG A 83 -0.74 10.46 2.93
C ARG A 83 0.38 10.18 3.93
N VAL A 84 0.89 8.95 3.99
CA VAL A 84 2.04 8.58 4.83
C VAL A 84 3.29 9.35 4.40
N ARG A 85 3.58 9.41 3.09
CA ARG A 85 4.71 10.17 2.54
C ARG A 85 4.61 11.65 2.90
N GLU A 86 3.47 12.28 2.62
CA GLU A 86 3.19 13.70 2.92
C GLU A 86 3.35 14.00 4.42
N ALA A 87 2.79 13.16 5.27
CA ALA A 87 2.85 13.34 6.71
C ALA A 87 4.27 13.17 7.25
N THR A 88 5.03 12.20 6.75
CA THR A 88 6.43 11.94 7.15
C THR A 88 7.30 13.17 6.89
N TYR A 89 7.20 13.79 5.71
CA TYR A 89 7.94 15.03 5.41
C TYR A 89 7.60 16.18 6.36
N GLY A 90 6.33 16.28 6.79
CA GLY A 90 5.92 17.26 7.79
C GLY A 90 6.45 16.93 9.18
N MET A 91 6.39 15.66 9.59
CA MET A 91 6.82 15.17 10.91
C MET A 91 8.32 15.38 11.14
N MET A 92 9.16 15.21 10.12
CA MET A 92 10.62 15.43 10.23
C MET A 92 11.01 16.84 10.69
N ARG A 93 10.09 17.81 10.61
CA ARG A 93 10.32 19.21 11.00
C ARG A 93 9.55 19.62 12.26
N LEU A 94 8.84 18.71 12.90
CA LEU A 94 8.02 18.99 14.07
C LEU A 94 8.75 18.64 15.36
N PRO A 95 8.56 19.41 16.46
CA PRO A 95 8.95 18.97 17.79
C PRO A 95 8.28 17.64 18.15
N THR A 96 8.98 16.77 18.88
CA THR A 96 8.47 15.44 19.28
C THR A 96 7.10 15.51 19.94
N ALA A 97 6.85 16.52 20.77
CA ALA A 97 5.57 16.75 21.45
C ALA A 97 4.37 16.95 20.49
N ARG A 98 4.61 17.35 19.22
CA ARG A 98 3.57 17.55 18.21
C ARG A 98 3.40 16.35 17.27
N LEU A 99 4.25 15.33 17.36
CA LEU A 99 4.21 14.18 16.44
C LEU A 99 2.93 13.36 16.60
N SER A 100 2.50 13.11 17.84
CA SER A 100 1.24 12.39 18.10
C SER A 100 0.06 13.11 17.44
N ALA A 101 -0.11 14.42 17.65
CA ALA A 101 -1.17 15.19 17.02
C ALA A 101 -1.09 15.19 15.48
N ARG A 102 0.11 15.16 14.89
CA ARG A 102 0.29 15.04 13.43
C ARG A 102 -0.07 13.63 12.93
N TYR A 103 0.26 12.60 13.70
CA TYR A 103 -0.08 11.20 13.40
C TYR A 103 -1.60 10.99 13.42
N GLU A 104 -2.28 11.51 14.43
CA GLU A 104 -3.74 11.52 14.51
C GLU A 104 -4.41 12.15 13.28
N LYS A 105 -3.89 13.31 12.84
CA LYS A 105 -4.38 13.98 11.63
C LYS A 105 -4.15 13.15 10.36
N MET A 106 -3.00 12.46 10.27
CA MET A 106 -2.71 11.57 9.15
C MET A 106 -3.69 10.41 9.10
N LEU A 107 -3.95 9.75 10.24
CA LEU A 107 -4.90 8.64 10.31
C LEU A 107 -6.33 9.08 9.97
N ALA A 108 -6.76 10.25 10.44
CA ALA A 108 -8.04 10.82 10.05
C ALA A 108 -8.15 11.11 8.55
N ALA A 109 -7.04 11.50 7.89
CA ALA A 109 -7.00 11.70 6.45
C ALA A 109 -7.02 10.37 5.67
N ILE A 110 -6.33 9.34 6.17
CA ILE A 110 -6.32 8.00 5.57
C ILE A 110 -7.71 7.35 5.65
N ALA A 111 -8.43 7.52 6.77
CA ALA A 111 -9.77 6.96 6.93
C ALA A 111 -10.81 7.53 5.92
N ARG A 112 -10.50 8.62 5.22
CA ARG A 112 -11.38 9.24 4.22
C ARG A 112 -11.17 8.69 2.80
N VAL A 113 -10.06 8.02 2.51
CA VAL A 113 -9.74 7.55 1.16
C VAL A 113 -10.33 6.16 0.90
N VAL A 114 -11.66 6.08 0.94
CA VAL A 114 -12.40 4.82 0.84
C VAL A 114 -12.61 4.41 -0.61
N VAL A 115 -12.27 3.16 -0.93
CA VAL A 115 -12.53 2.54 -2.22
C VAL A 115 -14.04 2.22 -2.33
N PRO A 116 -14.71 2.67 -3.41
CA PRO A 116 -16.12 2.36 -3.64
C PRO A 116 -16.30 0.87 -3.88
N LYS A 117 -17.40 0.31 -3.35
CA LYS A 117 -17.78 -1.07 -3.63
C LYS A 117 -18.15 -1.19 -5.11
N ARG A 118 -17.50 -2.10 -5.84
CA ARG A 118 -17.80 -2.39 -7.25
C ARG A 118 -18.40 -3.79 -7.38
N PRO A 119 -19.73 -3.94 -7.23
CA PRO A 119 -20.38 -5.25 -7.34
C PRO A 119 -20.24 -5.80 -8.77
N GLY A 120 -20.09 -7.12 -8.90
CA GLY A 120 -20.01 -7.80 -10.20
C GLY A 120 -18.63 -7.78 -10.87
N ARG A 121 -17.56 -7.38 -10.17
CA ARG A 121 -16.20 -7.42 -10.73
C ARG A 121 -15.80 -8.86 -11.04
N ARG A 122 -15.73 -9.19 -12.33
CA ARG A 122 -15.14 -10.41 -12.86
C ARG A 122 -13.79 -10.06 -13.46
N PHE A 123 -12.80 -10.88 -13.18
CA PHE A 123 -11.45 -10.68 -13.68
C PHE A 123 -11.00 -11.96 -14.40
N PRO A 124 -11.56 -12.26 -15.58
CA PRO A 124 -11.05 -13.38 -16.37
C PRO A 124 -9.58 -13.10 -16.73
N ARG A 125 -8.72 -14.10 -16.62
CA ARG A 125 -7.32 -13.96 -17.03
C ARG A 125 -7.30 -13.90 -18.56
N ALA A 126 -7.16 -12.69 -19.10
CA ALA A 126 -6.99 -12.48 -20.52
C ALA A 126 -5.51 -12.20 -20.82
N VAL A 127 -4.91 -13.01 -21.69
CA VAL A 127 -3.60 -12.68 -22.26
C VAL A 127 -3.82 -11.52 -23.22
N LYS A 128 -3.24 -10.35 -22.95
CA LYS A 128 -3.20 -9.28 -23.94
C LYS A 128 -2.30 -9.73 -25.09
N ILE A 129 -2.89 -10.13 -26.20
CA ILE A 129 -2.17 -10.28 -27.47
C ILE A 129 -1.85 -8.86 -27.93
N LYS A 130 -0.58 -8.61 -28.20
CA LYS A 130 -0.04 -7.29 -28.54
C LYS A 130 0.15 -7.19 -30.05
#